data_AF-A0A1C0BW44-F1
#
_entry.id   AF-A0A1C0BW44-F1
#
_cell.length_a   1.000
_cell.length_b   1.000
_cell.length_c   1.000
_cell.angle_alpha   90.00
_cell.angle_beta   90.00
_cell.angle_gamma   90.00
#
_symmetry.space_group_name_H-M   'P 1'
#
loop_
_entity.id
_entity.type
_entity.pdbx_description
1 polymer ?
#
loop_
_entity_poly.entity_id
_entity_poly.type
_entity_poly.pdbx_seq_one_letter_code
_entity_poly.pdbx_strand_id
1 'polypeptide(L)'
;MIQTPQHLNQQQLAQLEATNQEIALAGHQLRAKDIRYLCKRQKQSCHQFSLVDINHQIVYTIATTLASSPYIRQDDFVERIADFMHAYYATRQYIKATLYDEQLVALLYQHYLANFGEIHSEMVYACIQQVRAK
;
A
#
# COMPACT_ATOMS: atom_id res chain seq x y z
N MET A 1 0.25 12.10 26.50
CA MET A 1 1.09 11.09 25.79
C MET A 1 0.18 9.92 25.45
N ILE A 2 -0.16 9.72 24.17
CA ILE A 2 -1.03 8.60 23.77
C ILE A 2 -0.12 7.38 23.58
N GLN A 3 -0.22 6.41 24.48
CA GLN A 3 0.48 5.13 24.37
C GLN A 3 0.03 4.44 23.08
N THR A 4 0.98 4.22 22.16
CA THR A 4 0.69 3.41 20.96
C THR A 4 0.62 1.95 21.40
N PRO A 5 -0.47 1.22 21.13
CA PRO A 5 -0.57 -0.17 21.56
C PRO A 5 0.57 -1.00 20.96
N GLN A 6 1.30 -1.73 21.82
CA GLN A 6 2.45 -2.56 21.42
C GLN A 6 2.04 -3.83 20.66
N HIS A 7 0.74 -4.16 20.66
CA HIS A 7 0.19 -5.37 20.05
C HIS A 7 -0.83 -5.01 18.96
N LEU A 8 -0.89 -5.83 17.90
CA LEU A 8 -1.99 -5.75 16.93
C LEU A 8 -3.29 -6.12 17.63
N ASN A 9 -4.40 -5.46 17.25
CA ASN A 9 -5.70 -5.90 17.72
C ASN A 9 -6.13 -7.21 17.01
N GLN A 10 -7.16 -7.90 17.53
CA GLN A 10 -7.62 -9.18 16.97
C GLN A 10 -7.99 -9.10 15.49
N GLN A 11 -8.62 -8.00 15.05
CA GLN A 11 -9.00 -7.81 13.66
C GLN A 11 -7.77 -7.71 12.74
N GLN A 12 -6.75 -6.95 13.15
CA GLN A 12 -5.50 -6.80 12.41
C GLN A 12 -4.71 -8.11 12.34
N LEU A 13 -4.78 -8.93 13.39
CA LEU A 13 -4.14 -10.25 13.41
C LEU A 13 -4.83 -11.20 12.44
N ALA A 14 -6.17 -11.27 12.48
CA ALA A 14 -6.94 -12.09 11.55
C ALA A 14 -6.70 -11.67 10.09
N GLN A 15 -6.66 -10.36 9.82
CA GLN A 15 -6.37 -9.85 8.48
C GLN A 15 -4.94 -10.18 8.04
N LEU A 16 -3.96 -10.08 8.94
CA LEU A 16 -2.58 -10.49 8.66
C LEU A 16 -2.49 -11.98 8.32
N GLU A 17 -3.19 -12.84 9.07
CA GLU A 17 -3.22 -14.28 8.81
C GLU A 17 -3.83 -14.60 7.44
N ALA A 18 -4.98 -14.00 7.12
CA ALA A 18 -5.62 -14.15 5.82
C ALA A 18 -4.72 -13.67 4.67
N THR A 19 -4.16 -12.46 4.80
CA THR A 19 -3.22 -11.93 3.79
C THR A 19 -1.99 -12.82 3.64
N ASN A 20 -1.43 -13.35 4.73
CA ASN A 20 -0.29 -14.27 4.67
C ASN A 20 -0.62 -15.57 3.93
N GLN A 21 -1.84 -16.09 4.03
CA GLN A 21 -2.24 -17.26 3.25
C GLN A 21 -2.21 -16.97 1.75
N GLU A 22 -2.62 -15.77 1.33
CA GLU A 22 -2.62 -15.36 -0.07
C GLU A 22 -1.19 -15.11 -0.60
N ILE A 23 -0.40 -14.30 0.10
CA ILE A 23 0.91 -13.88 -0.39
C ILE A 23 1.97 -14.99 -0.28
N ALA A 24 1.76 -15.99 0.56
CA ALA A 24 2.65 -17.15 0.68
C ALA A 24 2.74 -17.96 -0.62
N LEU A 25 1.68 -17.96 -1.45
CA LEU A 25 1.69 -18.60 -2.76
C LEU A 25 2.73 -17.99 -3.71
N ALA A 26 3.08 -16.72 -3.50
CA ALA A 26 4.12 -16.02 -4.24
C ALA A 26 5.47 -15.98 -3.49
N GLY A 27 5.61 -16.72 -2.39
CA GLY A 27 6.85 -16.80 -1.61
C GLY A 27 7.03 -15.65 -0.61
N HIS A 28 5.99 -14.89 -0.31
CA HIS A 28 6.04 -13.76 0.61
C HIS A 28 5.45 -14.05 1.99
N GLN A 29 5.92 -13.34 3.01
CA GLN A 29 5.37 -13.41 4.36
C GLN A 29 5.54 -12.10 5.11
N LEU A 30 4.50 -11.67 5.82
CA LEU A 30 4.52 -10.53 6.73
C LEU A 30 4.44 -10.99 8.18
N ARG A 31 5.20 -10.34 9.06
CA ARG A 31 5.10 -10.54 10.51
C ARG A 31 4.34 -9.38 11.14
N ALA A 32 3.89 -9.57 12.38
CA ALA A 32 3.21 -8.52 13.13
C ALA A 32 4.03 -7.22 13.25
N LYS A 33 5.37 -7.30 13.31
CA LYS A 33 6.25 -6.12 13.32
C LYS A 33 6.25 -5.37 12.00
N ASP A 34 6.09 -6.08 10.89
CA ASP A 34 6.07 -5.51 9.54
C ASP A 34 4.75 -4.73 9.35
N ILE A 35 3.62 -5.28 9.81
CA ILE A 35 2.33 -4.56 9.84
C ILE A 35 2.41 -3.29 10.70
N ARG A 36 3.03 -3.36 11.88
CA ARG A 36 3.20 -2.15 12.72
C ARG A 36 4.03 -1.06 12.02
N TYR A 37 5.10 -1.47 11.33
CA TYR A 37 5.90 -0.57 10.52
C TYR A 37 5.05 0.07 9.42
N LEU A 38 4.32 -0.73 8.65
CA LEU A 38 3.46 -0.27 7.57
C LEU A 38 2.35 0.67 8.05
N CYS A 39 1.64 0.35 9.14
CA CYS A 39 0.64 1.25 9.73
C CYS A 39 1.24 2.59 10.18
N LYS A 40 2.51 2.61 10.63
CA LYS A 40 3.22 3.86 10.94
C LYS A 40 3.54 4.64 9.65
N ARG A 41 4.02 3.97 8.60
CA ARG A 41 4.31 4.58 7.29
C ARG A 41 3.04 5.13 6.62
N GLN A 42 1.91 4.46 6.81
CA GLN A 42 0.59 4.93 6.37
C GLN A 42 0.27 6.28 7.03
N LYS A 43 0.33 6.36 8.36
CA LYS A 43 0.09 7.60 9.11
C LYS A 43 1.01 8.73 8.65
N GLN A 44 2.29 8.43 8.40
CA GLN A 44 3.25 9.41 7.88
C GLN A 44 2.83 9.93 6.49
N SER A 45 2.44 9.03 5.59
CA SER A 45 1.99 9.41 4.24
C SER A 45 0.69 10.21 4.29
N CYS A 46 -0.30 9.79 5.08
CA CYS A 46 -1.53 10.55 5.29
C CYS A 46 -1.23 11.97 5.80
N HIS A 47 -0.38 12.11 6.81
CA HIS A 47 0.01 13.41 7.34
C HIS A 47 0.71 14.27 6.27
N GLN A 48 1.67 13.70 5.53
CA GLN A 48 2.40 14.42 4.48
C GLN A 48 1.47 14.95 3.38
N PHE A 49 0.43 14.20 3.02
CA PHE A 49 -0.51 14.55 1.96
C PHE A 49 -1.81 15.16 2.47
N SER A 50 -1.86 15.58 3.75
CA SER A 50 -3.05 16.19 4.38
C SER A 50 -4.33 15.35 4.25
N LEU A 51 -4.19 14.02 4.32
CA LEU A 51 -5.27 13.05 4.30
C LEU A 51 -5.51 12.47 5.69
N VAL A 52 -6.71 11.97 5.92
CA VAL A 52 -7.08 11.22 7.12
C VAL A 52 -7.54 9.84 6.70
N ASP A 53 -6.81 8.82 7.15
CA ASP A 53 -7.19 7.43 6.98
C ASP A 53 -7.02 6.70 8.32
N ILE A 54 -8.14 6.23 8.85
CA ILE A 54 -8.19 5.49 10.12
C ILE A 54 -8.21 3.98 9.89
N ASN A 55 -8.43 3.53 8.65
CA ASN A 55 -8.50 2.13 8.29
C ASN A 55 -7.15 1.66 7.75
N HIS A 56 -6.68 0.50 8.19
CA HIS A 56 -5.43 -0.09 7.71
C HIS A 56 -5.62 -1.06 6.53
N GLN A 57 -6.84 -1.19 5.98
CA GLN A 57 -7.16 -2.12 4.91
C GLN A 57 -6.25 -1.96 3.69
N ILE A 58 -5.92 -0.72 3.33
CA ILE A 58 -5.07 -0.43 2.17
C ILE A 58 -3.69 -1.11 2.25
N VAL A 59 -3.16 -1.30 3.45
CA VAL A 59 -1.87 -1.99 3.66
C VAL A 59 -1.95 -3.42 3.13
N TYR A 60 -3.04 -4.11 3.45
CA TYR A 60 -3.28 -5.49 3.04
C TYR A 60 -3.61 -5.58 1.54
N THR A 61 -4.44 -4.66 1.03
CA THR A 61 -4.75 -4.58 -0.41
C THR A 61 -3.48 -4.36 -1.26
N ILE A 62 -2.57 -3.51 -0.81
CA ILE A 62 -1.29 -3.31 -1.50
C ILE A 62 -0.41 -4.55 -1.38
N ALA A 63 -0.32 -5.16 -0.20
CA ALA A 63 0.46 -6.38 0.00
C ALA A 63 0.02 -7.52 -0.94
N THR A 64 -1.28 -7.77 -1.05
CA THR A 64 -1.81 -8.81 -1.95
C THR A 64 -1.58 -8.45 -3.42
N THR A 65 -1.75 -7.18 -3.79
CA THR A 65 -1.48 -6.72 -5.16
C THR A 65 -0.01 -6.93 -5.56
N LEU A 66 0.92 -6.54 -4.69
CA LEU A 66 2.35 -6.60 -4.96
C LEU A 66 2.94 -8.00 -4.86
N ALA A 67 2.27 -8.93 -4.18
CA ALA A 67 2.79 -10.28 -3.96
C ALA A 67 3.12 -11.01 -5.28
N SER A 68 2.35 -10.76 -6.34
CA SER A 68 2.58 -11.36 -7.66
C SER A 68 3.59 -10.62 -8.53
N SER A 69 4.22 -9.56 -8.01
CA SER A 69 5.13 -8.74 -8.81
C SER A 69 6.41 -9.51 -9.14
N PRO A 70 6.86 -9.51 -10.42
CA PRO A 70 8.12 -10.12 -10.80
C PRO A 70 9.34 -9.30 -10.35
N TYR A 71 9.12 -8.10 -9.82
CA TYR A 71 10.18 -7.15 -9.46
C TYR A 71 10.44 -7.07 -7.96
N ILE A 72 9.71 -7.83 -7.14
CA ILE A 72 9.79 -7.77 -5.69
C ILE A 72 10.24 -9.12 -5.15
N ARG A 73 11.13 -9.09 -4.15
CA ARG A 73 11.62 -10.25 -3.43
C ARG A 73 11.18 -10.17 -1.99
N GLN A 74 11.25 -11.29 -1.27
CA GLN A 74 10.87 -11.29 0.14
C GLN A 74 11.70 -10.30 0.99
N ASP A 75 12.96 -10.09 0.64
CA ASP A 75 13.88 -9.22 1.40
C ASP A 75 13.50 -7.74 1.33
N ASP A 76 12.91 -7.28 0.22
CA ASP A 76 12.48 -5.89 0.03
C ASP A 76 10.96 -5.71 0.07
N PHE A 77 10.18 -6.78 0.19
CA PHE A 77 8.71 -6.77 0.13
C PHE A 77 8.06 -5.72 1.05
N VAL A 78 8.49 -5.63 2.30
CA VAL A 78 7.93 -4.68 3.28
C VAL A 78 8.21 -3.23 2.89
N GLU A 79 9.41 -2.92 2.43
CA GLU A 79 9.76 -1.58 1.98
C GLU A 79 9.04 -1.22 0.68
N ARG A 80 8.90 -2.17 -0.25
CA ARG A 80 8.14 -1.97 -1.49
C ARG A 80 6.67 -1.68 -1.22
N ILE A 81 6.04 -2.35 -0.25
CA ILE A 81 4.69 -2.01 0.19
C ILE A 81 4.64 -0.57 0.72
N ALA A 82 5.64 -0.16 1.53
CA ALA A 82 5.68 1.19 2.09
C ALA A 82 5.81 2.27 1.01
N ASP A 83 6.69 2.06 0.02
CA ASP A 83 6.89 2.99 -1.10
C ASP A 83 5.66 3.06 -2.00
N PHE A 84 5.05 1.92 -2.31
CA PHE A 84 3.82 1.87 -3.11
C PHE A 84 2.65 2.53 -2.38
N MET A 85 2.53 2.32 -1.06
CA MET A 85 1.54 3.00 -0.23
C MET A 85 1.76 4.51 -0.21
N HIS A 86 3.02 4.97 -0.18
CA HIS A 86 3.33 6.39 -0.28
C HIS A 86 2.85 6.97 -1.62
N ALA A 87 3.15 6.29 -2.73
CA ALA A 87 2.66 6.65 -4.06
C ALA A 87 1.13 6.65 -4.13
N TYR A 88 0.47 5.67 -3.49
CA TYR A 88 -0.99 5.64 -3.38
C TYR A 88 -1.54 6.92 -2.74
N TYR A 89 -1.03 7.33 -1.58
CA TYR A 89 -1.53 8.56 -0.94
C TYR A 89 -1.14 9.84 -1.69
N ALA A 90 0.05 9.87 -2.29
CA ALA A 90 0.49 10.96 -3.15
C ALA A 90 -0.46 11.15 -4.35
N THR A 91 -1.02 10.04 -4.84
CA THR A 91 -2.00 10.05 -5.93
C THR A 91 -3.39 10.40 -5.41
N ARG A 92 -3.80 9.80 -4.29
CA ARG A 92 -5.12 9.96 -3.67
C ARG A 92 -5.45 11.41 -3.32
N GLN A 93 -4.45 12.20 -2.91
CA GLN A 93 -4.66 13.63 -2.57
C GLN A 93 -5.22 14.45 -3.73
N TYR A 94 -5.03 14.00 -4.98
CA TYR A 94 -5.43 14.73 -6.19
C TYR A 94 -6.62 14.10 -6.92
N ILE A 95 -7.15 12.98 -6.43
CA ILE A 95 -8.24 12.22 -7.03
C ILE A 95 -9.50 12.40 -6.18
N LYS A 96 -10.63 12.67 -6.85
CA LYS A 96 -11.94 12.77 -6.20
C LYS A 96 -12.38 11.41 -5.65
N ALA A 97 -13.24 11.43 -4.64
CA ALA A 97 -13.76 10.23 -3.95
C ALA A 97 -14.52 9.21 -4.83
N THR A 98 -14.67 9.45 -6.14
CA THR A 98 -15.37 8.59 -7.09
C THR A 98 -14.58 7.35 -7.52
N LEU A 99 -13.27 7.32 -7.29
CA LEU A 99 -12.44 6.14 -7.58
C LEU A 99 -12.24 5.33 -6.29
N TYR A 100 -12.63 4.06 -6.30
CA TYR A 100 -12.44 3.17 -5.15
C TYR A 100 -10.97 2.81 -4.95
N ASP A 101 -10.58 2.47 -3.73
CA ASP A 101 -9.18 2.25 -3.36
C ASP A 101 -8.55 1.10 -4.14
N GLU A 102 -9.29 0.00 -4.32
CA GLU A 102 -8.87 -1.15 -5.11
C GLU A 102 -8.59 -0.77 -6.57
N GLN A 103 -9.41 0.11 -7.15
CA GLN A 103 -9.23 0.58 -8.53
C GLN A 103 -7.99 1.47 -8.65
N LEU A 104 -7.73 2.31 -7.64
CA LEU A 104 -6.56 3.16 -7.60
C LEU A 104 -5.27 2.34 -7.43
N VAL A 105 -5.30 1.34 -6.54
CA VAL A 105 -4.17 0.40 -6.35
C VAL A 105 -3.90 -0.38 -7.63
N ALA A 106 -4.93 -0.91 -8.28
CA ALA A 106 -4.77 -1.62 -9.55
C ALA A 106 -4.20 -0.72 -10.65
N LEU A 107 -4.66 0.54 -10.74
CA LEU A 107 -4.13 1.50 -11.69
C LEU A 107 -2.66 1.83 -11.43
N LEU A 108 -2.28 2.10 -10.19
CA LEU A 108 -0.89 2.32 -9.82
C LEU A 108 -0.04 1.08 -10.12
N TYR A 109 -0.57 -0.12 -9.89
CA TYR A 109 0.17 -1.35 -10.16
C TYR A 109 0.41 -1.54 -11.66
N GLN A 110 -0.56 -1.19 -12.53
CA GLN A 110 -0.36 -1.18 -13.97
C GLN A 110 0.79 -0.25 -14.40
N HIS A 111 0.82 0.97 -13.86
CA HIS A 111 1.90 1.92 -14.13
C HIS A 111 3.25 1.43 -13.59
N TYR A 112 3.26 0.84 -12.41
CA TYR A 112 4.45 0.23 -11.81
C TYR A 112 5.02 -0.89 -12.70
N LEU A 113 4.17 -1.77 -13.24
CA LEU A 113 4.60 -2.83 -14.15
C LEU A 113 5.12 -2.28 -15.47
N ALA A 114 4.48 -1.23 -16.01
CA ALA A 114 4.91 -0.56 -17.24
C ALA A 114 6.27 0.15 -17.10
N ASN A 115 6.64 0.54 -15.87
CA ASN A 115 7.93 1.15 -15.54
C ASN A 115 8.89 0.15 -14.88
N PHE A 116 8.82 -1.14 -15.23
CA PHE A 116 9.77 -2.17 -14.81
C PHE A 116 9.95 -2.32 -13.29
N GLY A 117 8.89 -2.02 -12.52
CA GLY A 117 8.91 -2.12 -11.07
C GLY A 117 9.50 -0.90 -10.37
N GLU A 118 9.65 0.23 -11.06
CA GLU A 118 10.10 1.48 -10.46
C GLU A 118 8.92 2.36 -10.02
N ILE A 119 9.10 3.04 -8.90
CA ILE A 119 8.16 4.03 -8.37
C ILE A 119 8.88 5.39 -8.37
N HIS A 120 8.43 6.29 -9.24
CA HIS A 120 8.98 7.63 -9.38
C HIS A 120 7.87 8.66 -9.56
N SER A 121 8.21 9.95 -9.44
CA SER A 121 7.23 11.05 -9.46
C SER A 121 6.42 11.12 -10.76
N GLU A 122 7.05 10.80 -11.89
CA GLU A 122 6.41 10.82 -13.21
C GLU A 122 5.34 9.73 -13.33
N MET A 123 5.57 8.55 -12.72
CA MET A 123 4.58 7.47 -12.65
C MET A 123 3.34 7.92 -11.86
N VAL A 124 3.54 8.55 -10.70
CA VAL A 124 2.46 9.12 -9.88
C VAL A 124 1.69 10.18 -10.66
N TYR A 125 2.41 11.08 -11.33
CA TYR A 125 1.80 12.12 -12.16
C TYR A 125 0.97 11.54 -13.30
N ALA A 126 1.49 10.54 -14.02
CA ALA A 126 0.76 9.86 -15.09
C ALA A 126 -0.54 9.22 -14.60
N CYS A 127 -0.50 8.58 -13.44
CA CYS A 127 -1.69 8.02 -12.79
C CYS A 127 -2.74 9.09 -12.49
N ILE A 128 -2.34 10.24 -11.91
CA ILE A 128 -3.24 11.37 -11.63
C ILE A 128 -3.89 11.89 -12.91
N GLN A 129 -3.12 12.08 -13.99
CA GLN A 129 -3.66 12.59 -15.26
C GLN A 129 -4.67 11.62 -15.87
N GLN A 130 -4.38 10.31 -15.83
CA GLN A 130 -5.29 9.31 -16.37
C GLN A 130 -6.63 9.26 -15.61
N VAL A 131 -6.62 9.50 -14.31
CA VAL A 131 -7.86 9.54 -13.52
C VAL A 131 -8.64 10.84 -13.77
N ARG A 132 -7.97 11.97 -13.95
CA ARG A 132 -8.63 13.26 -14.23
C ARG A 132 -9.25 13.36 -15.63
N ALA A 133 -8.75 12.57 -16.58
CA ALA A 133 -9.27 12.51 -17.94
C ALA A 133 -10.57 11.68 -18.08
N LYS A 134 -10.99 10.99 -17.01
CA LYS A 134 -12.24 10.24 -16.93
C LYS A 134 -13.30 11.03 -16.17
#